data_AF-A0A0G1MH00-F1
#
_entry.id   AF-A0A0G1MH00-F1
#
_cell.length_a   1.000
_cell.length_b   1.000
_cell.length_c   1.000
_cell.angle_alpha   90.00
_cell.angle_beta   90.00
_cell.angle_gamma   90.00
#
_symmetry.space_group_name_H-M   'P 1'
#
loop_
_entity.id
_entity.type
_entity.pdbx_description
1 polymer ?
#
loop_
_entity_poly.entity_id
_entity_poly.type
_entity_poly.pdbx_seq_one_letter_code
_entity_poly.pdbx_strand_id
1 'polypeptide(L)'
;MFIGIWFFRLKVWQISALTLVIIIVLVLELINSIMERFVDVVSPRLHSQAKDIKDIMAGAVLIASIGSVIIGVLIFLPYIFV
;
A
#
# COMPACT_ATOMS: atom_id res chain seq x y z
N MET A 1 8.53 -7.16 -4.31
CA MET A 1 8.33 -6.66 -5.69
C MET A 1 9.59 -6.06 -6.31
N PHE A 2 10.28 -5.10 -5.67
CA PHE A 2 11.49 -4.49 -6.25
C PHE A 2 12.58 -5.48 -6.66
N ILE A 3 12.83 -6.50 -5.85
CA ILE A 3 13.82 -7.55 -6.16
C ILE A 3 13.41 -8.29 -7.44
N GLY A 4 12.13 -8.63 -7.61
CA GLY A 4 11.64 -9.32 -8.81
C GLY A 4 11.81 -8.53 -10.11
N ILE A 5 11.80 -7.19 -10.05
CA ILE A 5 12.06 -6.34 -11.23
C ILE A 5 13.48 -6.56 -11.78
N TRP A 6 14.46 -6.80 -10.90
CA TRP A 6 15.86 -7.01 -11.31
C TRP A 6 16.14 -8.41 -11.84
N PHE A 7 15.36 -9.41 -11.41
CA PHE A 7 15.55 -10.81 -11.82
C PHE A 7 14.83 -11.14 -13.14
N PHE A 8 13.66 -10.55 -13.41
CA PHE A 8 12.85 -10.89 -14.56
C PHE A 8 12.94 -9.82 -15.66
N ARG A 9 13.02 -10.23 -16.94
CA ARG A 9 12.95 -9.33 -18.10
C ARG A 9 11.52 -8.82 -18.31
N LEU A 10 11.07 -7.96 -17.41
CA LEU A 10 9.74 -7.35 -17.45
C LEU A 10 9.62 -6.32 -18.58
N LYS A 11 8.42 -6.23 -19.17
CA LYS A 11 8.04 -5.17 -20.11
C LYS A 11 7.88 -3.85 -19.37
N VAL A 12 8.10 -2.73 -20.08
CA VAL A 12 7.98 -1.37 -19.52
C VAL A 12 6.66 -1.17 -18.77
N TRP A 13 5.54 -1.61 -19.35
CA TRP A 13 4.21 -1.46 -18.71
C TRP A 13 4.08 -2.23 -17.38
N GLN A 14 4.75 -3.39 -17.24
CA GLN A 14 4.74 -4.16 -15.99
C GLN A 14 5.53 -3.44 -14.91
N ILE A 15 6.69 -2.88 -15.28
CA ILE A 15 7.52 -2.08 -14.38
C ILE A 15 6.75 -0.82 -13.95
N SER A 16 6.07 -0.14 -14.87
CA SER A 16 5.22 1.01 -14.56
C SER A 16 4.09 0.64 -13.59
N ALA A 17 3.38 -0.46 -13.84
CA ALA A 17 2.30 -0.93 -12.96
C ALA A 17 2.82 -1.29 -11.56
N LEU A 18 3.92 -2.06 -11.46
CA LEU A 18 4.57 -2.40 -10.19
C LEU A 18 5.01 -1.15 -9.42
N THR A 19 5.63 -0.20 -10.12
CA THR A 19 6.09 1.06 -9.50
C THR A 19 4.92 1.87 -8.97
N LEU A 20 3.84 1.98 -9.75
CA LEU A 20 2.65 2.73 -9.37
C LEU A 20 2.00 2.15 -8.12
N VAL A 21 1.79 0.84 -8.06
CA VAL A 21 1.12 0.21 -6.90
C VAL A 21 1.97 0.30 -5.62
N ILE A 22 3.29 0.26 -5.74
CA ILE A 22 4.19 0.48 -4.61
C ILE A 22 4.10 1.93 -4.13
N ILE A 23 4.15 2.90 -5.04
CA ILE A 23 4.04 4.32 -4.69
C ILE A 23 2.69 4.60 -4.01
N ILE A 24 1.59 4.02 -4.51
CA ILE A 24 0.26 4.18 -3.90
C ILE A 24 0.25 3.68 -2.45
N VAL A 25 0.79 2.49 -2.18
CA VAL A 25 0.87 1.96 -0.80
C VAL A 25 1.69 2.88 0.10
N LEU A 26 2.85 3.36 -0.38
CA LEU A 26 3.69 4.29 0.38
C LEU A 26 3.00 5.63 0.67
N VAL A 27 2.29 6.18 -0.32
CA VAL A 27 1.52 7.43 -0.15
C VAL A 27 0.40 7.22 0.86
N LEU A 28 -0.31 6.09 0.81
CA LEU A 28 -1.35 5.77 1.78
C LEU A 28 -0.79 5.60 3.20
N GLU A 29 0.39 4.99 3.36
CA GLU A 29 1.07 4.88 4.65
C GLU A 29 1.44 6.26 5.24
N LEU A 30 1.92 7.17 4.39
CA LEU A 30 2.20 8.56 4.78
C LEU A 30 0.92 9.30 5.18
N ILE A 31 -0.16 9.15 4.40
CA ILE A 31 -1.46 9.74 4.73
C ILE A 31 -2.00 9.17 6.05
N ASN A 32 -1.89 7.86 6.27
CA ASN A 32 -2.29 7.21 7.51
C ASN A 32 -1.54 7.82 8.70
N SER A 33 -0.21 7.99 8.59
CA SER A 33 0.61 8.63 9.62
C SER A 33 0.27 10.10 9.88
N ILE A 34 -0.01 10.87 8.82
CA ILE A 34 -0.44 12.28 8.93
C ILE A 34 -1.76 12.38 9.67
N MET A 35 -2.72 11.56 9.27
CA MET A 35 -4.06 11.58 9.83
C MET A 35 -4.09 11.04 11.27
N GLU A 36 -3.26 10.05 11.59
CA GLU A 36 -3.09 9.58 12.97
C GLU A 36 -2.68 10.74 13.90
N ARG A 37 -1.66 11.50 13.50
CA ARG A 37 -1.21 12.69 14.24
C ARG A 37 -2.28 13.78 14.28
N PHE A 38 -3.02 13.97 13.19
CA PHE A 38 -4.11 14.95 13.13
C PHE A 38 -5.22 14.61 14.13
N VAL A 39 -5.64 13.35 14.17
CA VAL A 39 -6.65 12.85 15.12
C VAL A 39 -6.17 13.02 16.57
N ASP A 40 -4.91 12.73 16.86
CA ASP A 40 -4.33 12.90 18.20
C ASP A 40 -4.33 14.37 18.65
N VAL A 41 -4.13 15.31 17.73
CA VAL A 41 -4.17 16.76 18.02
C VAL A 41 -5.60 17.26 18.22
N VAL A 42 -6.55 16.80 17.40
CA VAL A 42 -7.94 17.29 17.43
C VAL A 42 -8.77 16.67 18.55
N SER A 43 -8.48 15.42 18.92
CA SER A 43 -9.30 14.63 19.85
C SER A 43 -8.54 14.09 21.08
N PRO A 44 -7.81 14.92 21.85
CA PRO A 44 -6.99 14.46 22.97
C PRO A 44 -7.77 13.81 24.12
N ARG A 45 -9.11 13.96 24.17
CA ARG A 45 -9.97 13.39 25.21
C ARG A 45 -10.99 12.36 24.68
N LEU A 46 -11.16 12.22 23.36
CA LEU A 46 -12.14 11.34 22.73
C LEU A 46 -11.47 10.06 22.23
N HIS A 47 -11.28 9.10 23.15
CA HIS A 47 -10.51 7.88 22.86
C HIS A 47 -11.23 6.91 21.91
N SER A 48 -12.57 6.78 21.99
CA SER A 48 -13.31 5.82 21.15
C SER A 48 -13.36 6.24 19.68
N GLN A 49 -13.76 7.48 19.40
CA GLN A 49 -13.87 8.00 18.03
C GLN A 49 -12.49 8.09 17.35
N ALA A 50 -11.46 8.49 18.10
CA ALA A 50 -10.10 8.52 17.58
C ALA A 50 -9.62 7.13 17.16
N LYS A 51 -9.95 6.10 17.95
CA LYS A 51 -9.62 4.71 17.63
C LYS A 51 -10.34 4.25 16.36
N ASP A 52 -11.64 4.51 16.24
CA ASP A 52 -12.42 4.12 15.05
C ASP A 52 -11.84 4.70 13.77
N ILE A 53 -11.43 5.97 13.79
CA ILE A 53 -10.79 6.63 12.64
C ILE A 53 -9.44 5.97 12.33
N LYS A 54 -8.60 5.72 13.33
CA LYS A 54 -7.30 5.03 13.16
C LYS A 54 -7.47 3.64 12.55
N ASP A 55 -8.45 2.88 13.02
CA ASP A 55 -8.73 1.53 12.52
C ASP A 55 -9.20 1.55 11.04
N ILE A 56 -10.04 2.52 10.66
CA ILE A 56 -10.47 2.70 9.26
C ILE A 56 -9.29 3.05 8.35
N MET A 57 -8.40 3.93 8.79
CA MET A 57 -7.25 4.34 7.98
C MET A 57 -6.23 3.20 7.80
N ALA A 58 -5.96 2.44 8.87
CA ALA A 58 -5.16 1.21 8.76
C ALA A 58 -5.82 0.19 7.81
N GLY A 59 -7.14 0.07 7.84
CA GLY A 59 -7.91 -0.75 6.90
C GLY A 59 -7.71 -0.33 5.44
N ALA A 60 -7.68 0.97 5.15
CA ALA A 60 -7.44 1.48 3.80
C ALA A 60 -6.04 1.12 3.27
N VAL A 61 -5.01 1.27 4.11
CA VAL A 61 -3.63 0.85 3.77
C VAL A 61 -3.57 -0.65 3.52
N LEU A 62 -4.24 -1.45 4.34
CA LEU A 62 -4.27 -2.91 4.19
C LEU A 62 -4.88 -3.32 2.85
N ILE A 63 -6.02 -2.74 2.48
CA ILE A 63 -6.68 -3.02 1.19
C ILE A 63 -5.75 -2.69 0.03
N ALA A 64 -5.10 -1.53 0.06
CA ALA A 64 -4.14 -1.14 -0.97
C ALA A 64 -2.93 -2.08 -1.04
N SER A 65 -2.44 -2.53 0.12
CA SER A 65 -1.31 -3.47 0.21
C SER A 65 -1.67 -4.83 -0.37
N ILE A 66 -2.88 -5.35 -0.09
CA ILE A 66 -3.40 -6.57 -0.69
C ILE A 66 -3.52 -6.41 -2.22
N GLY A 67 -4.07 -5.30 -2.70
CA GLY A 67 -4.16 -5.00 -4.13
C GLY A 67 -2.79 -4.96 -4.81
N SER A 68 -1.79 -4.36 -4.16
CA SER A 68 -0.40 -4.34 -4.64
C SER A 68 0.19 -5.76 -4.75
N VAL A 69 -0.04 -6.61 -3.75
CA VAL A 69 0.38 -8.03 -3.78
C VAL A 69 -0.29 -8.77 -4.94
N ILE A 70 -1.61 -8.62 -5.12
CA ILE A 70 -2.35 -9.27 -6.22
C ILE A 70 -1.76 -8.88 -7.57
N ILE A 71 -1.52 -7.58 -7.80
CA ILE A 71 -0.92 -7.09 -9.06
C ILE A 71 0.49 -7.64 -9.24
N GLY A 72 1.29 -7.69 -8.16
CA GLY A 72 2.60 -8.32 -8.17
C GLY A 72 2.54 -9.79 -8.59
N VAL A 73 1.66 -10.58 -7.97
CA VAL A 73 1.47 -11.99 -8.31
C VAL A 73 1.07 -12.13 -9.78
N LEU A 74 0.08 -11.39 -10.26
CA LEU A 74 -0.36 -11.46 -11.66
C LEU A 74 0.76 -11.16 -12.66
N ILE A 75 1.65 -10.21 -12.34
CA ILE A 75 2.79 -9.86 -13.20
C ILE A 75 3.88 -10.94 -13.14
N PHE A 76 4.19 -11.48 -11.96
CA PHE A 76 5.30 -12.44 -11.80
C PHE A 76 4.92 -13.90 -12.09
N LEU A 77 3.65 -14.29 -11.94
CA LEU A 77 3.16 -15.65 -12.21
C LEU A 77 3.63 -16.22 -13.56
N PRO A 78 3.47 -15.52 -14.71
CA PRO A 78 3.92 -16.04 -16.00
C PRO A 78 5.44 -16.16 -16.14
N TYR A 79 6.23 -15.51 -15.28
CA TYR A 79 7.70 -15.60 -15.32
C TYR A 79 8.26 -16.69 -14.40
N ILE A 80 7.45 -17.22 -13.49
CA ILE A 80 7.85 -18.29 -12.56
C ILE A 80 7.50 -19.66 -13.14
N PHE A 81 6.41 -19.76 -13.90
CA PHE A 81 5.91 -21.01 -14.48
C PHE A 81 6.29 -21.21 -15.96
N VAL A 82 7.17 -20.36 -16.50
CA VAL A 82 7.74 -20.43 -17.86
C VAL A 82 9.26 -20.36 -17.75
#